data_AF-B7PH54-F1
#
_entry.id   AF-B7PH54-F1
#
_cell.length_a   1.000
_cell.length_b   1.000
_cell.length_c   1.000
_cell.angle_alpha   90.00
_cell.angle_beta   90.00
_cell.angle_gamma   90.00
#
_symmetry.space_group_name_H-M   'P 1'
#
loop_
_entity.id
_entity.type
_entity.pdbx_description
1 polymer ?
#
loop_
_entity_poly.entity_id
_entity_poly.type
_entity_poly.pdbx_seq_one_letter_code
_entity_poly.pdbx_strand_id
1 'polypeptide(L)'
;AGTRYDALSYHNGSVFSIKTGSPDRDGCYGALSGGWWFKKCTEANLNGRKLPIVLPTKTLGITWNIKGDMDSYYYPYQKVEMKIRDADFGFCTGRRKF
;
A
#
# COMPACT_ATOMS: atom_id res chain seq x y z
N ALA A 1 11.81 8.05 11.50
CA ALA A 1 10.88 6.91 11.41
C ALA A 1 9.50 7.45 11.04
N GLY A 2 8.79 6.80 10.11
CA GLY A 2 7.40 7.15 9.78
C GLY A 2 6.51 6.90 11.00
N THR A 3 5.63 7.84 11.31
CA THR A 3 4.80 7.82 12.53
C THR A 3 3.48 7.06 12.37
N ARG A 4 3.11 6.69 11.14
CA ARG A 4 1.91 5.91 10.82
C ARG A 4 2.36 4.52 10.41
N TYR A 5 1.89 3.51 11.13
CA TYR A 5 2.13 2.06 10.99
C TYR A 5 2.66 1.57 9.63
N ASP A 6 3.64 0.67 9.64
CA ASP A 6 4.22 0.06 8.43
C ASP A 6 3.32 -1.04 7.85
N ALA A 7 2.31 -0.64 7.08
CA ALA A 7 1.43 -1.56 6.35
C ALA A 7 2.14 -2.28 5.20
N LEU A 8 3.24 -1.72 4.66
CA LEU A 8 3.99 -2.32 3.56
C LEU A 8 4.76 -3.57 4.00
N SER A 9 5.17 -3.64 5.27
CA SER A 9 5.81 -4.84 5.85
C SER A 9 4.99 -6.12 5.67
N TYR A 10 3.65 -6.03 5.69
CA TYR A 10 2.77 -7.17 5.42
C TYR A 10 3.04 -7.79 4.06
N HIS A 11 3.42 -6.98 3.07
CA HIS A 11 3.64 -7.40 1.69
C HIS A 11 5.08 -7.91 1.43
N ASN A 12 5.97 -7.86 2.42
CA ASN A 12 7.35 -8.33 2.26
C ASN A 12 7.40 -9.80 1.83
N GLY A 13 8.28 -10.08 0.85
CA GLY A 13 8.51 -11.40 0.26
C GLY A 13 7.39 -11.91 -0.67
N SER A 14 6.32 -11.15 -0.88
CA SER A 14 5.27 -11.56 -1.81
C SER A 14 5.61 -11.20 -3.26
N VAL A 15 5.09 -12.00 -4.19
CA VAL A 15 5.29 -11.80 -5.63
C VAL A 15 4.28 -10.78 -6.14
N PHE A 16 4.71 -9.95 -7.08
CA PHE A 16 3.81 -9.02 -7.75
C PHE A 16 2.71 -9.77 -8.50
N SER A 17 1.46 -9.39 -8.28
CA SER A 17 0.30 -9.98 -8.95
C SER A 17 -0.73 -8.90 -9.30
N ILE A 18 -1.62 -9.22 -10.23
CA ILE A 18 -2.64 -8.30 -10.74
C ILE A 18 -4.01 -8.80 -10.33
N LYS A 19 -4.83 -7.90 -9.77
CA LYS A 19 -6.23 -8.16 -9.42
C LYS A 19 -7.14 -7.26 -10.25
N THR A 20 -8.31 -7.78 -10.63
CA THR A 20 -9.22 -7.13 -11.60
C THR A 20 -10.42 -6.42 -10.96
N GLY A 21 -10.55 -6.43 -9.64
CA GLY A 21 -11.70 -5.85 -8.95
C GLY A 21 -12.93 -6.76 -8.89
N SER A 22 -12.81 -8.04 -9.26
CA SER A 22 -13.80 -9.04 -8.88
C SER A 22 -13.67 -9.37 -7.39
N PRO A 23 -14.78 -9.71 -6.69
CA PRO A 23 -14.70 -10.17 -5.31
C PRO A 23 -13.75 -11.36 -5.22
N ASP A 24 -12.67 -11.22 -4.45
CA ASP A 24 -11.77 -12.34 -4.19
C ASP A 24 -12.55 -13.37 -3.37
N ARG A 25 -12.64 -14.61 -3.87
CA ARG A 25 -13.33 -15.72 -3.19
C ARG A 25 -12.60 -16.17 -1.92
N ASP A 26 -11.45 -15.57 -1.62
CA ASP A 26 -10.53 -15.97 -0.57
C ASP A 26 -10.88 -15.41 0.84
N GLY A 27 -12.07 -14.82 0.99
CA GLY A 27 -12.60 -14.36 2.28
C GLY A 27 -12.05 -13.03 2.77
N CYS A 28 -11.28 -12.32 1.93
CA CYS A 28 -10.80 -10.98 2.22
C CYS A 28 -11.88 -9.95 1.89
N TYR A 29 -11.95 -8.89 2.70
CA TYR A 29 -12.95 -7.86 2.52
C TYR A 29 -12.64 -7.03 1.28
N GLY A 30 -13.54 -7.07 0.31
CA GLY A 30 -13.58 -6.12 -0.79
C GLY A 30 -12.87 -6.55 -2.07
N ALA A 31 -13.16 -5.80 -3.13
CA ALA A 31 -12.60 -6.03 -4.45
C ALA A 31 -11.22 -5.36 -4.57
N LEU A 32 -10.15 -6.17 -4.60
CA LEU A 32 -8.79 -5.70 -4.88
C LEU A 32 -8.61 -5.45 -6.37
N SER A 33 -7.91 -4.39 -6.71
CA SER A 33 -7.64 -4.00 -8.09
C SER A 33 -6.21 -3.49 -8.25
N GLY A 34 -5.71 -3.55 -9.48
CA GLY A 34 -4.39 -3.05 -9.83
C GLY A 34 -3.31 -4.11 -9.62
N GLY A 35 -2.06 -3.71 -9.86
CA GLY A 35 -0.89 -4.57 -9.63
C GLY A 35 -0.23 -4.22 -8.31
N TRP A 36 -0.07 -5.22 -7.43
CA TRP A 36 0.55 -5.04 -6.12
C TRP A 36 1.23 -6.34 -5.68
N TRP A 37 2.04 -6.25 -4.63
CA TRP A 37 2.60 -7.42 -3.95
C TRP A 37 1.52 -8.04 -3.05
N PHE A 38 0.46 -8.59 -3.61
CA PHE A 38 -0.66 -9.12 -2.82
C PHE A 38 -0.28 -10.40 -2.07
N LYS A 39 -0.83 -10.55 -0.86
CA LYS A 39 -0.93 -11.85 -0.16
C LYS A 39 -2.39 -12.32 -0.25
N LYS A 40 -2.83 -13.16 0.70
CA LYS A 40 -4.23 -13.58 0.79
C LYS A 40 -5.18 -12.36 0.82
N CYS A 41 -4.90 -11.39 1.70
CA CYS A 41 -5.58 -10.10 1.76
C CYS A 41 -4.57 -8.96 1.45
N THR A 42 -4.95 -7.73 1.78
CA THR A 42 -4.10 -6.54 1.59
C THR A 42 -4.09 -5.70 2.86
N GLU A 43 -2.94 -5.14 3.21
CA GLU A 43 -2.82 -4.12 4.27
C GLU A 43 -2.52 -2.73 3.70
N ALA A 44 -1.90 -2.67 2.53
CA ALA A 44 -1.80 -1.47 1.73
C ALA A 44 -2.07 -1.84 0.27
N ASN A 45 -2.61 -0.91 -0.49
CA ASN A 45 -2.64 -1.01 -1.95
C ASN A 45 -2.63 0.39 -2.53
N LEU A 46 -1.44 0.92 -2.81
CA LEU A 46 -1.29 2.26 -3.39
C LEU A 46 -1.64 2.29 -4.89
N ASN A 47 -1.72 1.11 -5.52
CA ASN A 47 -2.12 0.92 -6.92
C ASN A 47 -3.61 0.53 -7.04
N GLY A 48 -4.39 0.68 -5.96
CA GLY A 48 -5.83 0.45 -5.98
C GLY A 48 -6.56 1.43 -6.90
N ARG A 49 -7.78 1.07 -7.31
CA ARG A 49 -8.60 1.92 -8.16
C ARG A 49 -8.81 3.27 -7.47
N LYS A 50 -8.58 4.36 -8.21
CA LYS A 50 -8.93 5.70 -7.73
C LYS A 50 -10.46 5.80 -7.62
N LEU A 51 -10.96 5.92 -6.40
CA LEU A 51 -12.38 6.11 -6.13
C LEU A 51 -12.66 7.60 -5.93
N PRO A 52 -13.52 8.23 -6.74
CA PRO A 52 -13.84 9.65 -6.61
C PRO A 52 -14.77 9.95 -5.44
N ILE A 53 -15.48 8.93 -4.93
CA ILE A 53 -16.46 9.02 -3.82
C ILE A 53 -16.29 7.75 -2.97
N VAL A 54 -16.49 7.86 -1.65
CA VAL A 54 -16.60 6.69 -0.77
C VAL A 54 -17.88 5.96 -1.14
N LEU A 55 -17.74 4.82 -1.81
CA LEU A 55 -18.89 4.01 -2.21
C LEU A 55 -19.37 3.20 -0.99
N PRO A 56 -20.70 2.99 -0.84
CA PRO A 56 -21.24 2.08 0.17
C PRO A 56 -20.87 0.62 -0.12
N THR A 57 -20.46 0.31 -1.36
CA THR A 57 -19.88 -0.99 -1.71
C THR A 57 -18.45 -1.06 -1.21
N LYS A 58 -18.07 -2.21 -0.62
CA LYS A 58 -16.73 -2.48 -0.06
C LYS A 58 -15.65 -2.60 -1.15
N THR A 59 -15.54 -1.67 -2.10
CA THR A 59 -14.46 -1.67 -3.08
C THR A 59 -13.24 -1.01 -2.46
N LEU A 60 -12.12 -1.74 -2.36
CA LEU A 60 -10.88 -1.18 -1.84
C LEU A 60 -10.21 -0.33 -2.93
N GLY A 61 -10.11 0.97 -2.67
CA GLY A 61 -9.37 1.90 -3.51
C GLY A 61 -7.90 1.96 -3.13
N ILE A 62 -7.30 3.14 -3.27
CA ILE A 62 -5.94 3.42 -2.81
C ILE A 62 -5.92 3.40 -1.27
N THR A 63 -5.27 2.43 -0.64
CA THR A 63 -5.43 2.18 0.81
C THR A 63 -4.09 2.01 1.55
N TRP A 64 -4.09 2.37 2.83
CA TRP A 64 -3.01 2.13 3.79
C TRP A 64 -3.61 1.90 5.18
N ASN A 65 -3.70 0.64 5.60
CA ASN A 65 -4.36 0.26 6.84
C ASN A 65 -3.45 0.57 8.03
N ILE A 66 -4.00 1.23 9.03
CA ILE A 66 -3.30 1.61 10.25
C ILE A 66 -3.79 0.70 11.37
N LYS A 67 -2.86 -0.03 12.00
CA LYS A 67 -3.20 -0.88 13.13
C LYS A 67 -3.79 -0.05 14.28
N GLY A 68 -4.98 -0.42 14.74
CA GLY A 68 -5.72 0.30 15.79
C GLY A 68 -6.67 1.38 15.27
N ASP A 69 -6.70 1.63 13.96
CA ASP A 69 -7.63 2.55 13.30
C ASP A 69 -8.47 1.76 12.29
N MET A 70 -9.69 1.40 12.69
CA MET A 70 -10.60 0.63 11.83
C MET A 70 -11.12 1.44 10.64
N ASP A 71 -11.12 2.77 10.73
CA ASP A 71 -11.60 3.66 9.67
C ASP A 71 -10.63 3.65 8.49
N SER A 72 -9.33 3.45 8.74
CA SER A 72 -8.29 3.36 7.70
C SER A 72 -8.55 2.28 6.63
N TYR A 73 -9.36 1.25 6.94
CA TYR A 73 -9.76 0.20 6.00
C TYR A 73 -10.81 0.67 4.98
N TYR A 74 -11.54 1.76 5.29
CA TYR A 74 -12.68 2.22 4.51
C TYR A 74 -12.40 3.52 3.75
N TYR A 75 -11.42 4.31 4.18
CA TYR A 75 -11.13 5.61 3.58
C TYR A 75 -9.97 5.55 2.56
N PRO A 76 -10.26 5.63 1.25
CA PRO A 76 -9.21 5.62 0.25
C PRO A 76 -8.47 6.96 0.19
N TYR A 77 -7.17 6.90 -0.05
CA TYR A 77 -6.32 8.07 -0.28
C TYR A 77 -6.60 8.68 -1.67
N GLN A 78 -6.62 10.02 -1.74
CA GLN A 78 -6.83 10.73 -3.00
C GLN A 78 -5.55 10.89 -3.84
N LYS A 79 -4.41 11.02 -3.16
CA LYS A 79 -3.08 11.19 -3.76
C LYS A 79 -2.05 10.43 -2.95
N VAL A 80 -1.20 9.69 -3.63
CA VAL A 80 -0.09 8.92 -3.06
C VAL A 80 1.13 9.05 -3.95
N GLU A 81 2.32 8.96 -3.36
CA GLU A 81 3.59 8.99 -4.06
C GLU A 81 4.52 7.96 -3.42
N MET A 82 5.06 7.03 -4.21
CA MET A 82 6.12 6.11 -3.79
C MET A 82 7.45 6.61 -4.35
N LYS A 83 8.46 6.77 -3.50
CA LYS A 83 9.80 7.25 -3.88
C LYS A 83 10.84 6.41 -3.16
N ILE A 84 11.93 6.10 -3.86
CA ILE A 84 13.09 5.41 -3.31
C ILE A 84 14.29 6.35 -3.30
N ARG A 85 15.25 6.06 -2.44
CA ARG A 85 16.53 6.76 -2.35
C ARG A 85 17.58 5.78 -1.85
N ASP A 86 18.83 6.00 -2.23
CA ASP A 86 19.95 5.19 -1.74
C ASP A 86 20.02 5.22 -0.21
N ALA A 87 20.31 4.07 0.38
CA ALA A 87 20.37 3.91 1.83
C ALA A 87 21.50 4.75 2.46
N ASP A 88 22.57 5.01 1.71
CA ASP A 88 23.75 5.80 2.09
C ASP A 88 23.70 7.23 1.56
N PHE A 89 22.56 7.68 1.01
CA PHE A 89 22.41 9.05 0.53
C PHE A 89 22.70 10.05 1.65
N GLY A 90 23.71 10.90 1.45
CA GLY A 90 24.18 11.89 2.43
C GLY A 90 25.27 11.39 3.39
N PHE A 91 25.58 10.08 3.39
CA PHE A 91 26.65 9.50 4.21
C PHE A 91 28.01 9.49 3.49
N CYS A 92 28.02 9.36 2.15
CA CYS A 92 29.23 9.41 1.32
C CYS A 92 29.78 10.85 1.08
N THR A 93 29.92 11.65 2.14
CA THR A 93 30.66 12.95 2.10
C THR A 93 32.11 12.83 2.59
N GLY A 94 32.66 11.61 2.60
CA GLY A 94 34.05 11.35 3.00
C GLY A 94 35.04 12.11 2.12
N ARG A 95 35.83 12.99 2.74
CA ARG A 95 36.98 13.69 2.15
C ARG A 95 37.82 12.68 1.37
N ARG A 96 38.01 12.89 0.06
CA ARG A 96 39.17 12.32 -0.66
C ARG A 96 40.41 12.74 0.13
N LYS A 97 40.99 11.82 0.90
CA LYS A 97 42.36 12.02 1.41
C LYS A 97 43.25 12.02 0.17
N PHE A 98 44.00 13.11 0.05
CA PHE A 98 45.04 13.30 -0.96
C PHE A 98 46.05 12.16 -0.94
#